data_AF-K0T449-F1
#
_entry.id   AF-K0T449-F1
#
_cell.length_a   1.000
_cell.length_b   1.000
_cell.length_c   1.000
_cell.angle_alpha   90.00
_cell.angle_beta   90.00
_cell.angle_gamma   90.00
#
_symmetry.space_group_name_H-M   'P 1'
#
loop_
_entity.id
_entity.type
_entity.pdbx_description
1 polymer ?
#
loop_
_entity_poly.entity_id
_entity_poly.type
_entity_poly.pdbx_seq_one_letter_code
_entity_poly.pdbx_strand_id
1 'polypeptide(L)'
;ALGYRLSKLSFRLIDRTNGHQHYPAVAMLAGSSVDWKVEPLMSVAETHLLGSTKGNQVGDTVYTEMNLLMYITNLFLCGKNLNFVRGQFLAAAGKLYKNKQKLALHQASAVARAAVDFIGGVDSRDYGRESPFQPPTWNALGDDPQMKGALDASFVYFSHHYMRSMLLTRDFSDLPSNGLLARIASRKKTMRIIFAVGVFYEGLSSFFLARRHSHQHCEVGMRALDFISMYSQANPYTFENKHLLLKAMLQQLSNSPEAGATFLASISSARQNKFIVEEGLACEMASYYFFSRGDADKSHTLKRHAAICYNEWGGLAVARRVDAEIRDIFGGDRLDNNEIIVERSRSNGNINPKKRQQA
;
A
#
# COMPACT_ATOMS: atom_id res chain seq x y z
N ALA A 1 19.81 -12.27 -7.96
CA ALA A 1 21.00 -11.67 -8.61
C ALA A 1 20.99 -11.79 -10.14
N LEU A 2 20.92 -13.00 -10.75
CA LEU A 2 21.00 -13.16 -12.21
C LEU A 2 19.89 -12.43 -12.99
N GLY A 3 18.63 -12.62 -12.63
CA GLY A 3 17.49 -11.99 -13.33
C GLY A 3 17.60 -10.47 -13.40
N TYR A 4 18.04 -9.82 -12.32
CA TYR A 4 18.24 -8.37 -12.29
C TYR A 4 19.39 -7.91 -13.21
N ARG A 5 20.50 -8.66 -13.26
CA ARG A 5 21.59 -8.38 -14.20
C ARG A 5 21.13 -8.51 -15.65
N LEU A 6 20.28 -9.50 -15.95
CA LEU A 6 19.69 -9.68 -17.28
C LEU A 6 18.75 -8.51 -17.63
N SER A 7 17.90 -8.07 -16.69
CA SER A 7 17.08 -6.85 -16.85
C SER A 7 17.93 -5.65 -17.26
N LYS A 8 19.00 -5.35 -16.52
CA LYS A 8 19.90 -4.22 -16.84
C LYS A 8 20.70 -4.42 -18.13
N LEU A 9 21.00 -5.66 -18.49
CA LEU A 9 21.62 -5.98 -19.78
C LEU A 9 20.64 -5.71 -20.93
N SER A 10 19.36 -6.06 -20.81
CA SER A 10 18.35 -5.82 -21.83
C SER A 10 18.20 -4.34 -22.18
N PHE A 11 18.20 -3.44 -21.18
CA PHE A 11 18.20 -2.00 -21.42
C PHE A 11 19.48 -1.54 -22.15
N ARG A 12 20.66 -1.97 -21.72
CA ARG A 12 21.92 -1.63 -22.40
C ARG A 12 21.99 -2.14 -23.84
N LEU A 13 21.39 -3.29 -24.13
CA LEU A 13 21.32 -3.85 -25.47
C LEU A 13 20.44 -2.97 -26.38
N ILE A 14 19.29 -2.51 -25.89
CA ILE A 14 18.43 -1.57 -26.62
C ILE A 14 19.21 -0.32 -27.02
N ASP A 15 19.95 0.28 -26.09
CA ASP A 15 20.70 1.51 -26.35
C ASP A 15 21.85 1.28 -27.36
N ARG A 16 22.54 0.13 -27.28
CA ARG A 16 23.65 -0.19 -28.20
C ARG A 16 23.22 -0.54 -29.61
N THR A 17 22.03 -1.12 -29.79
CA THR A 17 21.55 -1.56 -31.10
C THR A 17 20.55 -0.59 -31.74
N ASN A 18 20.31 0.59 -31.12
CA ASN A 18 19.22 1.50 -31.48
C ASN A 18 17.85 0.79 -31.53
N GLY A 19 17.66 -0.25 -30.72
CA GLY A 19 16.46 -1.10 -30.69
C GLY A 19 15.29 -0.48 -29.92
N HIS A 20 15.07 0.83 -30.00
CA HIS A 20 14.13 1.57 -29.14
C HIS A 20 12.67 1.07 -29.23
N GLN A 21 12.30 0.42 -30.33
CA GLN A 21 11.01 -0.28 -30.50
C GLN A 21 10.76 -1.38 -29.45
N HIS A 22 11.81 -1.96 -28.85
CA HIS A 22 11.70 -3.00 -27.83
C HIS A 22 11.68 -2.46 -26.40
N TYR A 23 11.93 -1.16 -26.21
CA TYR A 23 11.96 -0.52 -24.90
C TYR A 23 10.68 -0.74 -24.07
N PRO A 24 9.46 -0.55 -24.63
CA PRO A 24 8.22 -0.69 -23.86
C PRO A 24 8.04 -2.11 -23.30
N ALA A 25 8.35 -3.13 -24.11
CA ALA A 25 8.27 -4.52 -23.72
C ALA A 25 9.29 -4.87 -22.63
N VAL A 26 10.54 -4.42 -22.78
CA VAL A 26 11.58 -4.63 -21.77
C VAL A 26 11.22 -3.93 -20.45
N ALA A 27 10.77 -2.67 -20.50
CA ALA A 27 10.33 -1.95 -19.32
C ALA A 27 9.18 -2.65 -18.57
N MET A 28 8.20 -3.17 -19.32
CA MET A 28 7.09 -3.90 -18.72
C MET A 28 7.57 -5.17 -18.01
N LEU A 29 8.34 -6.02 -18.71
CA LEU A 29 8.79 -7.31 -18.19
C LEU A 29 9.78 -7.14 -17.03
N ALA A 30 10.78 -6.27 -17.18
CA ALA A 30 11.76 -5.97 -16.14
C ALA A 30 11.07 -5.42 -14.88
N GLY A 31 10.26 -4.37 -15.04
CA GLY A 31 9.61 -3.69 -13.93
C GLY A 31 8.61 -4.57 -13.18
N SER A 32 7.79 -5.35 -13.90
CA SER A 32 6.73 -6.16 -13.28
C SER A 32 7.22 -7.45 -12.62
N SER A 33 8.36 -8.00 -13.06
CA SER A 33 8.78 -9.35 -12.70
C SER A 33 10.12 -9.42 -11.95
N VAL A 34 10.97 -8.41 -12.10
CA VAL A 34 12.37 -8.47 -11.66
C VAL A 34 12.75 -7.26 -10.80
N ASP A 35 12.62 -6.05 -11.33
CA ASP A 35 13.30 -4.88 -10.78
C ASP A 35 12.74 -4.50 -9.40
N TRP A 36 11.43 -4.68 -9.16
CA TRP A 36 10.81 -4.44 -7.84
C TRP A 36 11.38 -5.32 -6.71
N LYS A 37 12.11 -6.39 -7.04
CA LYS A 37 12.73 -7.28 -6.07
C LYS A 37 14.09 -6.77 -5.57
N VAL A 38 14.59 -5.67 -6.15
CA VAL A 38 15.92 -5.13 -5.86
C VAL A 38 15.90 -3.61 -5.73
N GLU A 39 15.15 -2.92 -6.60
CA GLU A 39 15.09 -1.46 -6.62
C GLU A 39 13.96 -0.90 -5.75
N PRO A 40 14.10 0.33 -5.24
CA PRO A 40 12.99 1.06 -4.62
C PRO A 40 11.79 1.12 -5.56
N LEU A 41 10.59 0.86 -5.04
CA LEU A 41 9.38 0.73 -5.86
C LEU A 41 9.06 1.98 -6.69
N MET A 42 9.41 3.18 -6.20
CA MET A 42 9.27 4.43 -6.97
C MET A 42 10.18 4.48 -8.21
N SER A 43 11.41 3.96 -8.16
CA SER A 43 12.30 3.84 -9.34
C SER A 43 11.69 2.93 -10.40
N VAL A 44 11.07 1.83 -9.95
CA VAL A 44 10.37 0.90 -10.84
C VAL A 44 9.13 1.55 -11.46
N ALA A 45 8.42 2.40 -10.72
CA ALA A 45 7.33 3.20 -11.27
C ALA A 45 7.82 4.11 -12.40
N GLU A 46 8.93 4.81 -12.22
CA GLU A 46 9.53 5.67 -13.26
C GLU A 46 9.93 4.88 -14.52
N THR A 47 10.45 3.66 -14.34
CA THR A 47 10.74 2.74 -15.46
C THR A 47 9.47 2.42 -16.26
N HIS A 48 8.35 2.15 -15.58
CA HIS A 48 7.07 1.94 -16.24
C HIS A 48 6.55 3.21 -16.94
N LEU A 49 6.68 4.38 -16.33
CA LEU A 49 6.29 5.65 -16.97
C LEU A 49 7.09 5.89 -18.27
N LEU A 50 8.39 5.63 -18.24
CA LEU A 50 9.25 5.75 -19.41
C LEU A 50 8.89 4.70 -20.47
N GLY A 51 8.62 3.46 -20.06
CA GLY A 51 8.12 2.39 -20.94
C GLY A 51 6.82 2.78 -21.66
N SER A 52 5.88 3.40 -20.95
CA SER A 52 4.63 3.91 -21.53
C SER A 52 4.88 5.05 -22.51
N THR A 53 5.76 6.00 -22.15
CA THR A 53 6.13 7.13 -23.01
C THR A 53 6.80 6.66 -24.30
N LYS A 54 7.76 5.74 -24.21
CA LYS A 54 8.43 5.15 -25.37
C LYS A 54 7.47 4.33 -26.22
N GLY A 55 6.52 3.63 -25.61
CA GLY A 55 5.49 2.87 -26.32
C GLY A 55 4.63 3.76 -27.21
N ASN A 56 4.22 4.92 -26.70
CA ASN A 56 3.50 5.92 -27.51
C ASN A 56 4.34 6.43 -28.70
N GLN A 57 5.65 6.64 -28.51
CA GLN A 57 6.54 7.13 -29.58
C GLN A 57 6.70 6.13 -30.72
N VAL A 58 6.64 4.82 -30.43
CA VAL A 58 6.84 3.75 -31.43
C VAL A 58 5.54 3.07 -31.87
N GLY A 59 4.38 3.55 -31.40
CA GLY A 59 3.07 3.00 -31.74
C GLY A 59 2.73 1.66 -31.08
N ASP A 60 3.46 1.24 -30.05
CA ASP A 60 3.19 0.00 -29.31
C ASP A 60 2.08 0.22 -28.28
N THR A 61 0.83 0.03 -28.69
CA THR A 61 -0.33 0.29 -27.83
C THR A 61 -0.42 -0.67 -26.65
N VAL A 62 -0.02 -1.94 -26.83
CA VAL A 62 -0.19 -2.99 -25.80
C VAL A 62 0.73 -2.74 -24.62
N TYR A 63 2.03 -2.58 -24.87
CA TYR A 63 2.97 -2.35 -23.78
C TYR A 63 2.89 -0.92 -23.24
N THR A 64 2.40 0.05 -24.03
CA THR A 64 2.07 1.38 -23.51
C THR A 64 1.06 1.29 -22.36
N GLU A 65 -0.04 0.58 -22.58
CA GLU A 65 -1.15 0.49 -21.63
C GLU A 65 -0.79 -0.38 -20.42
N MET A 66 -0.11 -1.51 -20.63
CA MET A 66 0.39 -2.33 -19.53
C MET A 66 1.36 -1.57 -18.62
N ASN A 67 2.31 -0.83 -19.21
CA ASN A 67 3.24 -0.01 -18.43
C ASN A 67 2.51 1.09 -17.66
N LEU A 68 1.53 1.77 -18.27
CA LEU A 68 0.74 2.79 -17.58
C LEU A 68 0.01 2.20 -16.37
N LEU A 69 -0.63 1.03 -16.52
CA LEU A 69 -1.30 0.37 -15.40
C LEU A 69 -0.33 -0.02 -14.28
N MET A 70 0.87 -0.51 -14.61
CA MET A 70 1.89 -0.85 -13.61
C MET A 70 2.44 0.40 -12.92
N TYR A 71 2.64 1.51 -13.65
CA TYR A 71 3.02 2.80 -13.08
C TYR A 71 2.01 3.26 -12.03
N ILE A 72 0.74 3.33 -12.39
CA ILE A 72 -0.31 3.81 -11.47
C ILE A 72 -0.46 2.85 -10.28
N THR A 73 -0.33 1.54 -10.48
CA THR A 73 -0.32 0.55 -9.39
C THR A 73 0.84 0.78 -8.43
N ASN A 74 2.06 1.05 -8.93
CA ASN A 74 3.19 1.33 -8.06
C ASN A 74 3.00 2.64 -7.28
N LEU A 75 2.43 3.68 -7.91
CA LEU A 75 2.10 4.92 -7.19
C LEU A 75 1.11 4.69 -6.04
N PHE A 76 0.08 3.89 -6.30
CA PHE A 76 -0.89 3.49 -5.28
C PHE A 76 -0.22 2.77 -4.11
N LEU A 77 0.63 1.78 -4.40
CA LEU A 77 1.34 0.99 -3.38
C LEU A 77 2.39 1.81 -2.62
N CYS A 78 2.99 2.82 -3.25
CA CYS A 78 3.87 3.79 -2.60
C CYS A 78 3.11 4.85 -1.77
N GLY A 79 1.77 4.78 -1.67
CA GLY A 79 0.99 5.72 -0.87
C GLY A 79 0.91 7.12 -1.48
N LYS A 80 0.98 7.26 -2.81
CA LYS A 80 0.65 8.54 -3.47
C LYS A 80 -0.81 8.90 -3.19
N ASN A 81 -1.08 10.21 -3.19
CA ASN A 81 -2.41 10.74 -2.85
C ASN A 81 -3.53 10.06 -3.66
N LEU A 82 -4.53 9.53 -2.95
CA LEU A 82 -5.57 8.72 -3.55
C LEU A 82 -6.45 9.46 -4.56
N ASN A 83 -6.66 10.78 -4.41
CA ASN A 83 -7.42 11.52 -5.41
C ASN A 83 -6.72 11.53 -6.77
N PHE A 84 -5.40 11.73 -6.75
CA PHE A 84 -4.57 11.65 -7.95
C PHE A 84 -4.60 10.24 -8.55
N VAL A 85 -4.35 9.22 -7.72
CA VAL A 85 -4.32 7.81 -8.16
C VAL A 85 -5.67 7.35 -8.71
N ARG A 86 -6.79 7.70 -8.04
CA ARG A 86 -8.15 7.45 -8.50
C ARG A 86 -8.37 8.03 -9.89
N GLY A 87 -8.01 9.31 -10.10
CA GLY A 87 -8.16 9.97 -11.40
C GLY A 87 -7.41 9.26 -12.53
N GLN A 88 -6.15 8.88 -12.27
CA GLN A 88 -5.33 8.13 -13.23
C GLN A 88 -5.94 6.77 -13.58
N PHE A 89 -6.40 6.00 -12.58
CA PHE A 89 -7.01 4.69 -12.82
C PHE A 89 -8.34 4.79 -13.56
N LEU A 90 -9.19 5.76 -13.24
CA LEU A 90 -10.48 5.95 -13.92
C LEU A 90 -10.28 6.35 -15.38
N ALA A 91 -9.31 7.22 -15.68
CA ALA A 91 -8.94 7.56 -17.04
C ALA A 91 -8.43 6.33 -17.82
N ALA A 92 -7.51 5.56 -17.22
CA ALA A 92 -6.98 4.34 -17.82
C ALA A 92 -8.09 3.30 -18.07
N ALA A 93 -8.93 3.03 -17.07
CA ALA A 93 -10.04 2.09 -17.18
C ALA A 93 -11.07 2.52 -18.25
N GLY A 94 -11.37 3.81 -18.35
CA GLY A 94 -12.24 4.34 -19.40
C GLY A 94 -11.69 4.11 -20.82
N LYS A 95 -10.38 4.27 -21.01
CA LYS A 95 -9.73 3.94 -22.29
C LYS A 95 -9.82 2.44 -22.60
N LEU A 96 -9.50 1.58 -21.64
CA LEU A 96 -9.55 0.12 -21.79
C LEU A 96 -10.97 -0.37 -22.09
N TYR A 97 -11.98 0.24 -21.45
CA TYR A 97 -13.39 -0.04 -21.70
C TYR A 97 -13.78 0.31 -23.14
N LYS A 98 -13.46 1.53 -23.61
CA LYS A 98 -13.72 1.96 -25.00
C LYS A 98 -13.03 1.04 -26.01
N ASN A 99 -11.83 0.58 -25.70
CA ASN A 99 -11.03 -0.31 -26.55
C ASN A 99 -11.39 -1.80 -26.41
N LYS A 100 -12.42 -2.14 -25.62
CA LYS A 100 -12.88 -3.53 -25.37
C LYS A 100 -11.79 -4.47 -24.81
N GLN A 101 -10.81 -3.92 -24.11
CA GLN A 101 -9.69 -4.69 -23.53
C GLN A 101 -10.06 -5.27 -22.15
N LYS A 102 -10.89 -6.31 -22.15
CA LYS A 102 -11.50 -6.86 -20.93
C LYS A 102 -10.49 -7.25 -19.84
N LEU A 103 -9.41 -7.96 -20.16
CA LEU A 103 -8.47 -8.47 -19.14
C LEU A 103 -7.75 -7.33 -18.38
N ALA A 104 -7.26 -6.33 -19.11
CA ALA A 104 -6.62 -5.16 -18.52
C ALA A 104 -7.63 -4.29 -17.75
N LEU A 105 -8.86 -4.18 -18.27
CA LEU A 105 -9.95 -3.46 -17.62
C LEU A 105 -10.27 -4.05 -16.24
N HIS A 106 -10.30 -5.38 -16.09
CA HIS A 106 -10.53 -6.04 -14.80
C HIS A 106 -9.48 -5.62 -13.76
N GLN A 107 -8.20 -5.62 -14.13
CA GLN A 107 -7.12 -5.19 -13.23
C GLN A 107 -7.28 -3.72 -12.84
N ALA A 108 -7.50 -2.84 -13.82
CA ALA A 108 -7.71 -1.42 -13.57
C ALA A 108 -8.93 -1.14 -12.68
N SER A 109 -10.02 -1.89 -12.88
CA SER A 109 -11.27 -1.73 -12.14
C SER A 109 -11.11 -2.07 -10.66
N ALA A 110 -10.36 -3.12 -10.32
CA ALA A 110 -10.12 -3.49 -8.92
C ALA A 110 -9.37 -2.39 -8.15
N VAL A 111 -8.33 -1.79 -8.75
CA VAL A 111 -7.59 -0.71 -8.09
C VAL A 111 -8.40 0.58 -8.04
N ALA A 112 -9.10 0.93 -9.14
CA ALA A 112 -9.99 2.08 -9.17
C ALA A 112 -11.07 1.98 -8.08
N ARG A 113 -11.69 0.80 -7.95
CA ARG A 113 -12.70 0.53 -6.92
C ARG A 113 -12.12 0.66 -5.52
N ALA A 114 -10.94 0.07 -5.27
CA ALA A 114 -10.27 0.20 -3.98
C ALA A 114 -9.98 1.67 -3.62
N ALA A 115 -9.49 2.48 -4.55
CA ALA A 115 -9.23 3.90 -4.31
C ALA A 115 -10.51 4.68 -3.95
N VAL A 116 -11.62 4.44 -4.67
CA VAL A 116 -12.91 5.08 -4.37
C VAL A 116 -13.43 4.64 -2.99
N ASP A 117 -13.27 3.37 -2.63
CA ASP A 117 -13.66 2.84 -1.31
C ASP A 117 -12.86 3.49 -0.18
N PHE A 118 -11.54 3.63 -0.33
CA PHE A 118 -10.72 4.25 0.72
C PHE A 118 -10.98 5.74 0.89
N ILE A 119 -11.39 6.44 -0.17
CA ILE A 119 -11.79 7.86 -0.10
C ILE A 119 -13.17 8.00 0.54
N GLY A 120 -14.18 7.31 -0.01
CA GLY A 120 -15.58 7.59 0.33
C GLY A 120 -16.29 6.55 1.19
N GLY A 121 -15.75 5.34 1.29
CA GLY A 121 -16.38 4.18 1.96
C GLY A 121 -16.87 3.12 0.98
N VAL A 122 -17.29 1.96 1.50
CA VAL A 122 -17.64 0.75 0.74
C VAL A 122 -18.67 0.97 -0.37
N ASP A 123 -19.65 1.84 -0.14
CA ASP A 123 -20.72 2.14 -1.11
C ASP A 123 -20.51 3.46 -1.86
N SER A 124 -19.32 4.04 -1.75
CA SER A 124 -19.03 5.32 -2.38
C SER A 124 -19.15 5.25 -3.89
N ARG A 125 -19.86 6.23 -4.44
CA ARG A 125 -19.95 6.52 -5.87
C ARG A 125 -19.24 7.83 -6.23
N ASP A 126 -18.37 8.32 -5.36
CA ASP A 126 -17.54 9.48 -5.67
C ASP A 126 -16.38 9.08 -6.59
N TYR A 127 -16.67 9.04 -7.88
CA TYR A 127 -15.69 8.78 -8.93
C TYR A 127 -14.90 10.06 -9.32
N GLY A 128 -15.06 11.17 -8.60
CA GLY A 128 -14.59 12.48 -9.05
C GLY A 128 -15.47 13.07 -10.17
N ARG A 129 -15.29 14.36 -10.46
CA ARG A 129 -16.07 15.05 -11.50
C ARG A 129 -15.79 14.43 -12.88
N GLU A 130 -16.85 14.17 -13.64
CA GLU A 130 -16.79 13.81 -15.06
C GLU A 130 -16.03 12.51 -15.40
N SER A 131 -16.02 11.52 -14.50
CA SER A 131 -15.35 10.24 -14.80
C SER A 131 -16.01 9.53 -16.01
N PRO A 132 -15.24 9.17 -17.05
CA PRO A 132 -15.76 8.45 -18.22
C PRO A 132 -16.06 6.97 -17.94
N PHE A 133 -15.73 6.49 -16.74
CA PHE A 133 -15.89 5.09 -16.34
C PHE A 133 -16.30 5.00 -14.87
N GLN A 134 -17.25 4.12 -14.60
CA GLN A 134 -17.64 3.77 -13.24
C GLN A 134 -17.23 2.31 -13.01
N PRO A 135 -16.21 2.04 -12.17
CA PRO A 135 -15.83 0.66 -11.88
C PRO A 135 -17.00 -0.07 -11.21
N PRO A 136 -17.18 -1.38 -11.49
CA PRO A 136 -18.17 -2.18 -10.79
C PRO A 136 -17.99 -2.11 -9.27
N THR A 137 -19.07 -2.38 -8.53
CA THR A 137 -19.00 -2.48 -7.06
C THR A 137 -18.05 -3.60 -6.64
N TRP A 138 -17.57 -3.55 -5.40
CA TRP A 138 -16.66 -4.59 -4.90
C TRP A 138 -17.27 -5.99 -5.03
N ASN A 139 -18.55 -6.14 -4.66
CA ASN A 139 -19.26 -7.42 -4.78
C ASN A 139 -19.45 -7.83 -6.24
N ALA A 140 -19.77 -6.91 -7.15
CA ALA A 140 -19.89 -7.22 -8.58
C ALA A 140 -18.54 -7.66 -9.19
N LEU A 141 -17.42 -7.05 -8.78
CA LEU A 141 -16.09 -7.55 -9.14
C LEU A 141 -15.86 -8.95 -8.58
N GLY A 142 -16.21 -9.18 -7.32
CA GLY A 142 -16.12 -10.49 -6.67
C GLY A 142 -16.94 -11.56 -7.38
N ASP A 143 -18.11 -11.19 -7.94
CA ASP A 143 -19.04 -12.08 -8.65
C ASP A 143 -18.64 -12.43 -10.07
N ASP A 144 -17.73 -11.66 -10.68
CA ASP A 144 -17.24 -11.93 -12.02
C ASP A 144 -16.48 -13.28 -12.08
N PRO A 145 -16.85 -14.21 -12.98
CA PRO A 145 -16.16 -15.48 -13.14
C PRO A 145 -14.64 -15.35 -13.40
N GLN A 146 -14.18 -14.28 -14.06
CA GLN A 146 -12.75 -14.02 -14.27
C GLN A 146 -12.02 -13.64 -12.98
N MET A 147 -12.72 -13.03 -12.03
CA MET A 147 -12.19 -12.68 -10.70
C MET A 147 -12.30 -13.83 -9.70
N LYS A 148 -13.27 -14.75 -9.88
CA LYS A 148 -13.36 -16.01 -9.15
C LYS A 148 -12.38 -17.08 -9.67
N GLY A 149 -11.98 -16.99 -10.94
CA GLY A 149 -11.11 -17.95 -11.61
C GLY A 149 -9.64 -17.92 -11.18
N ALA A 150 -8.80 -18.76 -11.80
CA ALA A 150 -7.36 -18.84 -11.52
C ALA A 150 -6.51 -17.85 -12.35
N LEU A 151 -7.12 -16.74 -12.79
CA LEU A 151 -6.46 -15.73 -13.59
C LEU A 151 -5.73 -14.71 -12.73
N ASP A 152 -4.77 -14.06 -13.36
CA ASP A 152 -4.00 -12.94 -12.83
C ASP A 152 -4.88 -11.84 -12.21
N ALA A 153 -6.05 -11.59 -12.78
CA ALA A 153 -7.03 -10.63 -12.25
C ALA A 153 -7.58 -11.05 -10.88
N SER A 154 -7.81 -12.34 -10.65
CA SER A 154 -8.26 -12.87 -9.35
C SER A 154 -7.26 -12.57 -8.25
N PHE A 155 -5.97 -12.79 -8.50
CA PHE A 155 -4.93 -12.49 -7.50
C PHE A 155 -4.84 -10.99 -7.21
N VAL A 156 -5.03 -10.12 -8.22
CA VAL A 156 -5.12 -8.67 -8.01
C VAL A 156 -6.33 -8.33 -7.14
N TYR A 157 -7.50 -8.90 -7.44
CA TYR A 157 -8.71 -8.73 -6.65
C TYR A 157 -8.49 -9.12 -5.19
N PHE A 158 -8.01 -10.34 -4.92
CA PHE A 158 -7.78 -10.81 -3.56
C PHE A 158 -6.71 -9.99 -2.83
N SER A 159 -5.64 -9.55 -3.52
CA SER A 159 -4.62 -8.67 -2.93
C SER A 159 -5.24 -7.38 -2.40
N HIS A 160 -6.11 -6.75 -3.19
CA HIS A 160 -6.85 -5.56 -2.76
C HIS A 160 -7.96 -5.88 -1.75
N HIS A 161 -8.55 -7.08 -1.80
CA HIS A 161 -9.56 -7.50 -0.85
C HIS A 161 -8.98 -7.59 0.56
N TYR A 162 -7.83 -8.26 0.73
CA TYR A 162 -7.09 -8.30 1.99
C TYR A 162 -6.76 -6.90 2.50
N MET A 163 -6.29 -6.01 1.61
CA MET A 163 -5.98 -4.63 2.00
C MET A 163 -7.22 -3.84 2.42
N ARG A 164 -8.34 -3.99 1.69
CA ARG A 164 -9.63 -3.36 2.01
C ARG A 164 -10.19 -3.87 3.34
N SER A 165 -10.14 -5.18 3.57
CA SER A 165 -10.51 -5.79 4.85
C SER A 165 -9.67 -5.25 6.00
N MET A 166 -8.35 -5.16 5.82
CA MET A 166 -7.47 -4.66 6.87
C MET A 166 -7.62 -3.16 7.13
N LEU A 167 -7.69 -2.31 6.09
CA LEU A 167 -7.67 -0.86 6.25
C LEU A 167 -9.06 -0.25 6.49
N LEU A 168 -10.12 -0.81 5.90
CA LEU A 168 -11.42 -0.15 5.84
C LEU A 168 -12.52 -0.88 6.60
N THR A 169 -12.73 -2.17 6.38
CA THR A 169 -13.93 -2.84 6.91
C THR A 169 -13.71 -3.60 8.21
N ARG A 170 -12.48 -4.05 8.48
CA ARG A 170 -12.16 -5.03 9.54
C ARG A 170 -13.00 -6.31 9.45
N ASP A 171 -13.56 -6.57 8.27
CA ASP A 171 -14.33 -7.75 7.94
C ASP A 171 -13.51 -8.68 7.06
N PHE A 172 -13.36 -9.92 7.52
CA PHE A 172 -12.49 -10.94 6.96
C PHE A 172 -13.28 -12.20 6.54
N SER A 173 -14.62 -12.18 6.57
CA SER A 173 -15.46 -13.36 6.30
C SER A 173 -15.25 -13.95 4.91
N ASP A 174 -15.01 -13.09 3.93
CA ASP A 174 -14.98 -13.44 2.51
C ASP A 174 -13.55 -13.69 1.98
N LEU A 175 -12.58 -13.83 2.90
CA LEU A 175 -11.19 -14.08 2.55
C LEU A 175 -10.92 -15.58 2.34
N PRO A 176 -10.05 -15.94 1.36
CA PRO A 176 -9.74 -17.34 1.09
C PRO A 176 -9.11 -18.04 2.30
N SER A 177 -9.71 -19.15 2.73
CA SER A 177 -9.26 -19.93 3.90
C SER A 177 -7.80 -20.41 3.81
N ASN A 178 -7.36 -20.84 2.62
CA ASN A 178 -5.98 -21.32 2.39
C ASN A 178 -4.95 -20.19 2.19
N GLY A 179 -5.40 -18.93 2.09
CA GLY A 179 -4.59 -17.77 1.76
C GLY A 179 -4.34 -17.57 0.26
N LEU A 180 -4.15 -16.32 -0.13
CA LEU A 180 -3.60 -15.86 -1.40
C LEU A 180 -2.22 -16.47 -1.72
N LEU A 181 -1.28 -16.57 -0.76
CA LEU A 181 0.07 -17.06 -1.06
C LEU A 181 0.05 -18.51 -1.59
N ALA A 182 -0.68 -19.40 -0.92
CA ALA A 182 -0.83 -20.79 -1.35
C ALA A 182 -1.49 -20.90 -2.73
N ARG A 183 -2.48 -20.03 -3.00
CA ARG A 183 -3.16 -19.98 -4.30
C ARG A 183 -2.24 -19.50 -5.43
N ILE A 184 -1.36 -18.54 -5.18
CA ILE A 184 -0.35 -18.10 -6.17
C ILE A 184 0.66 -19.22 -6.43
N ALA A 185 1.17 -19.84 -5.36
CA ALA A 185 2.17 -20.91 -5.45
C ALA A 185 1.69 -22.12 -6.25
N SER A 186 0.45 -22.58 -5.99
CA SER A 186 -0.17 -23.70 -6.71
C SER A 186 -0.31 -23.49 -8.23
N ARG A 187 -0.27 -22.23 -8.70
CA ARG A 187 -0.39 -21.88 -10.12
C ARG A 187 0.94 -21.56 -10.80
N LYS A 188 2.07 -21.64 -10.09
CA LYS A 188 3.43 -21.34 -10.60
C LYS A 188 3.49 -19.99 -11.33
N LYS A 189 2.76 -18.99 -10.83
CA LYS A 189 2.69 -17.66 -11.44
C LYS A 189 3.91 -16.82 -11.10
N THR A 190 4.35 -16.01 -12.06
CA THR A 190 5.37 -14.99 -11.82
C THR A 190 4.88 -14.01 -10.76
N MET A 191 5.68 -13.84 -9.71
CA MET A 191 5.34 -12.93 -8.63
C MET A 191 5.40 -11.48 -9.13
N ARG A 192 4.33 -10.73 -8.88
CA ARG A 192 4.21 -9.28 -9.12
C ARG A 192 4.16 -8.54 -7.78
N ILE A 193 4.54 -7.26 -7.78
CA ILE A 193 4.56 -6.46 -6.55
C ILE A 193 3.20 -6.40 -5.85
N ILE A 194 2.11 -6.22 -6.59
CA ILE A 194 0.75 -6.19 -6.01
C ILE A 194 0.41 -7.50 -5.29
N PHE A 195 0.90 -8.63 -5.77
CA PHE A 195 0.69 -9.92 -5.12
C PHE A 195 1.50 -10.03 -3.84
N ALA A 196 2.76 -9.59 -3.85
CA ALA A 196 3.60 -9.58 -2.66
C ALA A 196 3.00 -8.67 -1.57
N VAL A 197 2.47 -7.51 -1.95
CA VAL A 197 1.73 -6.64 -1.01
C VAL A 197 0.43 -7.31 -0.53
N GLY A 198 -0.30 -8.01 -1.41
CA GLY A 198 -1.45 -8.82 -1.02
C GLY A 198 -1.10 -9.88 0.04
N VAL A 199 0.02 -10.57 -0.11
CA VAL A 199 0.52 -11.56 0.88
C VAL A 199 0.89 -10.90 2.19
N PHE A 200 1.44 -9.68 2.17
CA PHE A 200 1.65 -8.90 3.38
C PHE A 200 0.33 -8.63 4.12
N TYR A 201 -0.72 -8.18 3.42
CA TYR A 201 -2.03 -7.95 4.05
C TYR A 201 -2.74 -9.25 4.47
N GLU A 202 -2.51 -10.36 3.79
CA GLU A 202 -2.88 -11.70 4.25
C GLU A 202 -2.26 -12.01 5.62
N GLY A 203 -0.95 -11.79 5.75
CA GLY A 203 -0.24 -12.04 7.00
C GLY A 203 -0.77 -11.17 8.16
N LEU A 204 -1.02 -9.88 7.89
CA LEU A 204 -1.61 -8.96 8.86
C LEU A 204 -3.00 -9.43 9.30
N SER A 205 -3.86 -9.76 8.34
CA SER A 205 -5.22 -10.23 8.61
C SER A 205 -5.19 -11.51 9.45
N SER A 206 -4.27 -12.42 9.12
CA SER A 206 -4.09 -13.70 9.80
C SER A 206 -3.66 -13.53 11.25
N PHE A 207 -2.64 -12.70 11.52
CA PHE A 207 -2.22 -12.42 12.90
C PHE A 207 -3.26 -11.61 13.69
N PHE A 208 -3.96 -10.70 13.02
CA PHE A 208 -5.04 -9.94 13.63
C PHE A 208 -6.19 -10.86 14.09
N LEU A 209 -6.61 -11.81 13.25
CA LEU A 209 -7.62 -12.82 13.59
C LEU A 209 -7.11 -13.81 14.64
N ALA A 210 -5.86 -14.23 14.55
CA ALA A 210 -5.26 -15.17 15.49
C ALA A 210 -5.29 -14.64 16.93
N ARG A 211 -5.13 -13.32 17.10
CA ARG A 211 -5.26 -12.65 18.40
C ARG A 211 -6.69 -12.67 18.97
N ARG A 212 -7.72 -12.73 18.12
CA ARG A 212 -9.14 -12.59 18.54
C ARG A 212 -9.87 -13.91 18.72
N HIS A 213 -9.56 -14.93 17.92
CA HIS A 213 -10.44 -16.11 17.81
C HIS A 213 -9.72 -17.45 18.04
N SER A 214 -8.51 -17.68 17.52
CA SER A 214 -7.74 -18.93 17.70
C SER A 214 -6.41 -18.88 16.93
N HIS A 215 -5.41 -19.65 17.35
CA HIS A 215 -4.14 -19.85 16.63
C HIS A 215 -4.27 -20.48 15.24
N GLN A 216 -5.46 -20.92 14.81
CA GLN A 216 -5.70 -21.54 13.49
C GLN A 216 -5.26 -20.65 12.31
N HIS A 217 -5.33 -19.33 12.44
CA HIS A 217 -4.85 -18.41 11.40
C HIS A 217 -3.34 -18.12 11.46
N CYS A 218 -2.65 -18.54 12.52
CA CYS A 218 -1.24 -18.22 12.74
C CYS A 218 -0.34 -18.82 11.65
N GLU A 219 -0.64 -20.02 11.17
CA GLU A 219 0.16 -20.69 10.13
C GLU A 219 0.17 -19.91 8.81
N VAL A 220 -0.98 -19.39 8.38
CA VAL A 220 -1.08 -18.52 7.20
C VAL A 220 -0.21 -17.27 7.40
N GLY A 221 -0.30 -16.66 8.58
CA GLY A 221 0.52 -15.50 8.96
C GLY A 221 2.02 -15.77 8.94
N MET A 222 2.46 -16.92 9.46
CA MET A 222 3.86 -17.34 9.47
C MET A 222 4.39 -17.56 8.06
N ARG A 223 3.63 -18.23 7.19
CA ARG A 223 4.00 -18.40 5.77
C ARG A 223 4.15 -17.05 5.05
N ALA A 224 3.26 -16.10 5.32
CA ALA A 224 3.37 -14.74 4.80
C ALA A 224 4.61 -14.00 5.36
N LEU A 225 4.91 -14.15 6.65
CA LEU A 225 6.10 -13.56 7.27
C LEU A 225 7.40 -14.09 6.65
N ASP A 226 7.53 -15.40 6.45
CA ASP A 226 8.71 -16.01 5.83
C ASP A 226 8.90 -15.53 4.39
N PHE A 227 7.79 -15.46 3.64
CA PHE A 227 7.78 -14.95 2.28
C PHE A 227 8.24 -13.47 2.22
N ILE A 228 7.69 -12.61 3.08
CA ILE A 228 8.05 -11.19 3.11
C ILE A 228 9.49 -10.99 3.62
N SER A 229 9.95 -11.81 4.56
CA SER A 229 11.34 -11.81 5.05
C SER A 229 12.35 -12.02 3.92
N MET A 230 12.08 -12.98 3.03
CA MET A 230 12.92 -13.22 1.85
C MET A 230 13.05 -11.97 0.96
N TYR A 231 11.94 -11.27 0.71
CA TYR A 231 11.98 -10.04 -0.10
C TYR A 231 12.58 -8.86 0.65
N SER A 232 12.42 -8.78 1.97
CA SER A 232 13.09 -7.78 2.81
C SER A 232 14.60 -7.88 2.75
N GLN A 233 15.15 -9.08 2.69
CA GLN A 233 16.61 -9.28 2.55
C GLN A 233 17.12 -8.80 1.18
N ALA A 234 16.32 -8.96 0.12
CA ALA A 234 16.70 -8.57 -1.24
C ALA A 234 16.43 -7.09 -1.54
N ASN A 235 15.36 -6.52 -0.98
CA ASN A 235 14.92 -5.14 -1.18
C ASN A 235 14.37 -4.56 0.13
N PRO A 236 15.25 -4.16 1.06
CA PRO A 236 14.84 -3.59 2.35
C PRO A 236 14.05 -2.30 2.17
N TYR A 237 14.35 -1.49 1.15
CA TYR A 237 13.66 -0.24 0.87
C TYR A 237 12.14 -0.41 0.69
N THR A 238 11.70 -1.56 0.18
CA THR A 238 10.27 -1.81 -0.10
C THR A 238 9.61 -2.75 0.90
N PHE A 239 10.37 -3.66 1.52
CA PHE A 239 9.81 -4.78 2.30
C PHE A 239 10.21 -4.80 3.77
N GLU A 240 11.19 -4.01 4.21
CA GLU A 240 11.66 -4.04 5.60
C GLU A 240 10.54 -3.67 6.57
N ASN A 241 9.84 -2.57 6.34
CA ASN A 241 8.76 -2.13 7.21
C ASN A 241 7.62 -3.16 7.30
N LYS A 242 7.29 -3.85 6.19
CA LYS A 242 6.31 -4.94 6.11
C LYS A 242 6.76 -6.16 6.91
N HIS A 243 8.03 -6.56 6.76
CA HIS A 243 8.63 -7.65 7.52
C HIS A 243 8.59 -7.35 9.02
N LEU A 244 9.05 -6.16 9.42
CA LEU A 244 9.06 -5.71 10.81
C LEU A 244 7.64 -5.69 11.39
N LEU A 245 6.64 -5.23 10.64
CA LEU A 245 5.27 -5.20 11.13
C LEU A 245 4.72 -6.61 11.38
N LEU A 246 4.88 -7.53 10.42
CA LEU A 246 4.46 -8.93 10.58
C LEU A 246 5.20 -9.59 11.75
N LYS A 247 6.50 -9.34 11.89
CA LYS A 247 7.32 -9.85 12.99
C LYS A 247 6.83 -9.32 14.35
N ALA A 248 6.53 -8.03 14.46
CA ALA A 248 6.01 -7.42 15.68
C ALA A 248 4.66 -8.01 16.09
N MET A 249 3.77 -8.26 15.12
CA MET A 249 2.49 -8.90 15.38
C MET A 249 2.64 -10.35 15.84
N LEU A 250 3.56 -11.12 15.26
CA LEU A 250 3.86 -12.48 15.75
C LEU A 250 4.44 -12.46 17.17
N GLN A 251 5.39 -11.55 17.45
CA GLN A 251 5.97 -11.36 18.79
C GLN A 251 4.90 -10.95 19.82
N GLN A 252 3.91 -10.15 19.42
CA GLN A 252 2.79 -9.82 20.27
C GLN A 252 1.98 -11.06 20.65
N LEU A 253 1.73 -11.99 19.71
CA LEU A 253 0.99 -13.23 20.00
C LEU A 253 1.72 -14.13 21.02
N SER A 254 3.07 -14.12 21.01
CA SER A 254 3.88 -14.86 21.97
C SER A 254 4.28 -14.05 23.22
N ASN A 255 3.72 -12.85 23.40
CA ASN A 255 4.06 -11.94 24.50
C ASN A 255 5.54 -11.57 24.61
N SER A 256 6.29 -11.60 23.49
CA SER A 256 7.71 -11.24 23.48
C SER A 256 7.92 -9.76 23.90
N PRO A 257 8.91 -9.48 24.77
CA PRO A 257 9.20 -8.11 25.22
C PRO A 257 9.72 -7.21 24.09
N GLU A 258 10.28 -7.79 23.03
CA GLU A 258 10.79 -7.06 21.87
C GLU A 258 9.69 -6.51 20.96
N ALA A 259 8.44 -6.99 21.08
CA ALA A 259 7.34 -6.62 20.19
C ALA A 259 7.16 -5.09 20.06
N GLY A 260 7.21 -4.36 21.18
CA GLY A 260 7.08 -2.91 21.19
C GLY A 260 8.19 -2.21 20.42
N ALA A 261 9.44 -2.66 20.56
CA ALA A 261 10.57 -2.11 19.82
C ALA A 261 10.47 -2.42 18.32
N THR A 262 10.04 -3.63 17.95
CA THR A 262 9.85 -4.04 16.56
C THR A 262 8.74 -3.25 15.88
N PHE A 263 7.63 -2.95 16.58
CA PHE A 263 6.59 -2.05 16.07
C PHE A 263 7.13 -0.65 15.75
N LEU A 264 7.91 -0.07 16.66
CA LEU A 264 8.51 1.26 16.46
C LEU A 264 9.53 1.25 15.31
N ALA A 265 10.30 0.16 15.16
CA ALA A 265 11.20 -0.01 14.02
C ALA A 265 10.44 -0.07 12.68
N SER A 266 9.30 -0.78 12.64
CA SER A 266 8.43 -0.80 11.45
C SER A 266 7.93 0.58 11.06
N ILE A 267 7.46 1.37 12.03
CA ILE A 267 7.01 2.77 11.83
C ILE A 267 8.16 3.62 11.26
N SER A 268 9.35 3.53 11.86
CA SER A 268 10.53 4.28 11.42
C SER A 268 10.94 3.91 9.99
N SER A 269 11.01 2.61 9.67
CA SER A 269 11.35 2.13 8.33
C SER A 269 10.32 2.57 7.28
N ALA A 270 9.02 2.51 7.60
CA ALA A 270 7.95 2.97 6.71
C ALA A 270 8.08 4.47 6.40
N ARG A 271 8.34 5.29 7.42
CA ARG A 271 8.53 6.74 7.29
C ARG A 271 9.75 7.08 6.43
N GLN A 272 10.89 6.45 6.72
CA GLN A 272 12.15 6.67 5.99
C GLN A 272 12.00 6.35 4.50
N ASN A 273 11.26 5.29 4.17
CA ASN A 273 11.01 4.86 2.80
C ASN A 273 9.72 5.45 2.19
N LYS A 274 9.05 6.38 2.89
CA LYS A 274 7.87 7.13 2.44
C LYS A 274 6.63 6.29 2.13
N PHE A 275 6.45 5.16 2.83
CA PHE A 275 5.24 4.34 2.75
C PHE A 275 4.19 4.81 3.76
N ILE A 276 3.54 5.95 3.50
CA ILE A 276 2.63 6.61 4.45
C ILE A 276 1.46 5.73 4.93
N VAL A 277 0.91 4.89 4.05
CA VAL A 277 -0.19 3.98 4.41
C VAL A 277 0.27 2.92 5.41
N GLU A 278 1.49 2.43 5.22
CA GLU A 278 2.08 1.39 6.05
C GLU A 278 2.65 1.97 7.35
N GLU A 279 3.11 3.22 7.33
CA GLU A 279 3.41 3.99 8.54
C GLU A 279 2.16 4.12 9.41
N GLY A 280 1.04 4.58 8.82
CA GLY A 280 -0.23 4.67 9.52
C GLY A 280 -0.72 3.32 10.05
N LEU A 281 -0.59 2.26 9.24
CA LEU A 281 -0.98 0.91 9.63
C LEU A 281 -0.12 0.35 10.78
N ALA A 282 1.20 0.57 10.72
CA ALA A 282 2.11 0.18 11.79
C ALA A 282 1.82 0.95 13.08
N CYS A 283 1.53 2.26 12.99
CA CYS A 283 1.07 3.06 14.12
C CYS A 283 -0.25 2.53 14.71
N GLU A 284 -1.21 2.16 13.86
CA GLU A 284 -2.48 1.61 14.32
C GLU A 284 -2.27 0.26 15.04
N MET A 285 -1.47 -0.66 14.48
CA MET A 285 -1.18 -1.95 15.11
C MET A 285 -0.40 -1.78 16.43
N ALA A 286 0.60 -0.90 16.44
CA ALA A 286 1.36 -0.56 17.64
C ALA A 286 0.45 0.04 18.72
N SER A 287 -0.55 0.85 18.35
CA SER A 287 -1.50 1.42 19.31
C SER A 287 -2.25 0.34 20.07
N TYR A 288 -2.72 -0.72 19.39
CA TYR A 288 -3.38 -1.85 20.04
C TYR A 288 -2.44 -2.58 21.00
N TYR A 289 -1.18 -2.75 20.62
CA TYR A 289 -0.16 -3.36 21.48
C TYR A 289 0.08 -2.53 22.75
N PHE A 290 0.41 -1.24 22.63
CA PHE A 290 0.71 -0.40 23.78
C PHE A 290 -0.51 -0.22 24.71
N PHE A 291 -1.73 -0.13 24.15
CA PHE A 291 -2.96 -0.12 24.94
C PHE A 291 -3.09 -1.39 25.80
N SER A 292 -2.87 -2.56 25.19
CA SER A 292 -2.93 -3.85 25.91
C SER A 292 -1.84 -4.02 26.97
N ARG A 293 -0.78 -3.20 26.92
CA ARG A 293 0.30 -3.14 27.92
C ARG A 293 0.09 -2.04 28.97
N GLY A 294 -1.04 -1.33 28.94
CA GLY A 294 -1.37 -0.26 29.90
C GLY A 294 -0.82 1.12 29.55
N ASP A 295 -0.15 1.28 28.41
CA ASP A 295 0.40 2.57 27.95
C ASP A 295 -0.62 3.29 27.04
N ALA A 296 -1.66 3.85 27.67
CA ALA A 296 -2.77 4.50 26.99
C ALA A 296 -2.34 5.80 26.26
N ASP A 297 -1.38 6.55 26.81
CA ASP A 297 -0.89 7.80 26.21
C ASP A 297 -0.14 7.56 24.90
N LYS A 298 0.77 6.58 24.91
CA LYS A 298 1.48 6.19 23.70
C LYS A 298 0.54 5.58 22.68
N SER A 299 -0.43 4.76 23.13
CA SER A 299 -1.46 4.21 22.26
C SER A 299 -2.27 5.30 21.55
N HIS A 300 -2.79 6.27 22.31
CA HIS A 300 -3.55 7.39 21.77
C HIS A 300 -2.74 8.21 20.78
N THR A 301 -1.48 8.52 21.12
CA THR A 301 -0.55 9.25 20.24
C THR A 301 -0.33 8.52 18.92
N LEU A 302 -0.04 7.22 18.97
CA LEU A 302 0.15 6.39 17.77
C LEU A 302 -1.11 6.32 16.93
N LYS A 303 -2.29 6.19 17.56
CA LYS A 303 -3.55 6.08 16.82
C LYS A 303 -3.94 7.40 16.14
N ARG A 304 -3.71 8.54 16.78
CA ARG A 304 -3.84 9.87 16.13
C ARG A 304 -2.88 10.03 14.96
N HIS A 305 -1.63 9.57 15.11
CA HIS A 305 -0.66 9.58 14.01
C HIS A 305 -1.13 8.73 12.83
N ALA A 306 -1.72 7.56 13.09
CA ALA A 306 -2.33 6.74 12.03
C ALA A 306 -3.43 7.50 11.26
N ALA A 307 -4.33 8.18 11.98
CA ALA A 307 -5.37 9.01 11.35
C ALA A 307 -4.78 10.14 10.48
N ILE A 308 -3.69 10.78 10.93
CA ILE A 308 -2.97 11.80 10.14
C ILE A 308 -2.42 11.19 8.84
N CYS A 309 -1.72 10.05 8.92
CA CYS A 309 -1.18 9.36 7.75
C CYS A 309 -2.29 9.03 6.73
N TYR A 310 -3.45 8.56 7.18
CA TYR A 310 -4.56 8.23 6.28
C TYR A 310 -5.22 9.47 5.67
N ASN A 311 -5.30 10.58 6.42
CA ASN A 311 -5.76 11.86 5.88
C ASN A 311 -4.82 12.42 4.82
N GLU A 312 -3.50 12.41 5.06
CA GLU A 312 -2.49 12.86 4.10
C GLU A 312 -2.45 12.00 2.82
N TRP A 313 -2.64 10.68 2.98
CA TRP A 313 -2.82 9.76 1.85
C TRP A 313 -4.09 10.07 1.04
N GLY A 314 -5.10 10.69 1.64
CA GLY A 314 -6.41 10.94 1.06
C GLY A 314 -7.41 9.79 1.26
N GLY A 315 -7.09 8.81 2.10
CA GLY A 315 -7.97 7.70 2.49
C GLY A 315 -8.97 8.12 3.57
N LEU A 316 -9.85 9.09 3.24
CA LEU A 316 -10.71 9.73 4.23
C LEU A 316 -11.67 8.77 4.93
N ALA A 317 -12.14 7.72 4.25
CA ALA A 317 -12.98 6.71 4.89
C ALA A 317 -12.20 5.87 5.92
N VAL A 318 -10.94 5.57 5.62
CA VAL A 318 -10.03 4.88 6.54
C VAL A 318 -9.73 5.77 7.74
N ALA A 319 -9.44 7.07 7.52
CA ALA A 319 -9.23 8.02 8.59
C ALA A 319 -10.46 8.15 9.50
N ARG A 320 -11.66 8.29 8.93
CA ARG A 320 -12.93 8.34 9.70
C ARG A 320 -13.15 7.09 10.56
N ARG A 321 -12.82 5.90 10.06
CA ARG A 321 -12.88 4.65 10.85
C ARG A 321 -11.94 4.76 12.05
N VAL A 322 -10.69 5.15 11.83
CA VAL A 322 -9.70 5.26 12.92
C VAL A 322 -10.12 6.33 13.93
N ASP A 323 -10.64 7.47 13.48
CA ASP A 323 -11.16 8.52 14.37
C ASP A 323 -12.34 8.06 15.21
N ALA A 324 -13.23 7.23 14.65
CA ALA A 324 -14.30 6.60 15.41
C ALA A 324 -13.74 5.67 16.49
N GLU A 325 -12.79 4.80 16.14
CA GLU A 325 -12.13 3.94 17.13
C GLU A 325 -11.37 4.73 18.21
N ILE A 326 -10.79 5.90 17.89
CA ILE A 326 -10.16 6.78 18.88
C ILE A 326 -11.22 7.29 19.88
N ARG A 327 -12.38 7.75 19.40
CA ARG A 327 -13.47 8.18 20.27
C ARG A 327 -13.98 7.03 21.14
N ASP A 328 -14.13 5.84 20.58
CA ASP A 328 -14.65 4.69 21.33
C ASP A 328 -13.67 4.19 22.40
N ILE A 329 -12.36 4.18 22.12
CA ILE A 329 -11.34 3.67 23.05
C ILE A 329 -10.94 4.72 24.11
N PHE A 330 -10.85 6.00 23.73
CA PHE A 330 -10.28 7.06 24.58
C PHE A 330 -11.25 8.18 24.96
N GLY A 331 -12.40 8.29 24.29
CA GLY A 331 -13.40 9.34 24.51
C GLY A 331 -14.24 9.14 25.78
N GLY A 332 -14.08 8.01 26.47
CA GLY A 332 -14.84 7.68 27.68
C GLY A 332 -14.41 8.42 28.95
N ASP A 333 -13.20 9.00 29.05
CA ASP A 333 -12.68 9.61 30.30
C ASP A 333 -11.49 10.59 30.10
N ARG A 334 -11.40 11.31 28.96
CA ARG A 334 -10.30 12.28 28.69
C ARG A 334 -10.76 13.66 28.23
N LEU A 335 -11.93 14.10 28.70
CA LEU A 335 -12.27 15.52 28.77
C LEU A 335 -11.94 16.04 30.17
N ASP A 336 -10.68 15.92 30.57
CA ASP A 336 -10.08 16.85 31.52
C ASP A 336 -8.56 16.85 31.33
N ASN A 337 -8.04 18.04 31.01
CA ASN A 337 -6.64 18.45 31.08
C ASN A 337 -5.67 17.84 30.05
N ASN A 338 -5.53 18.50 28.90
CA ASN A 338 -4.36 19.36 28.64
C ASN A 338 -4.35 19.83 27.17
N GLU A 339 -4.69 21.11 26.98
CA GLU A 339 -4.19 21.89 25.86
C GLU A 339 -2.66 21.95 25.95
N ILE A 340 -1.97 21.13 25.15
CA ILE A 340 -0.56 21.38 24.86
C ILE A 340 -0.53 22.38 23.71
N ILE A 341 -0.37 23.64 24.10
CA ILE A 341 0.04 24.76 23.26
C ILE A 341 1.37 24.38 22.60
N VAL A 342 1.36 24.11 21.30
CA VAL A 342 2.59 24.05 20.49
C VAL A 342 2.97 25.49 20.14
N GLU A 343 3.76 26.14 21.00
CA GLU A 343 4.45 27.37 20.63
C GLU A 343 5.43 27.08 19.50
N ARG A 344 5.08 27.55 18.29
CA ARG A 344 6.04 27.72 17.20
C ARG A 344 6.91 28.93 17.54
N SER A 345 8.15 28.67 17.93
CA SER A 345 9.22 29.67 17.93
C SER A 345 9.46 30.18 16.51
N ARG A 346 8.85 31.33 16.18
CA ARG A 346 9.27 32.18 15.07
C ARG A 346 10.26 33.21 15.60
N SER A 347 11.51 33.04 15.19
CA SER A 347 12.52 34.08 15.18
C SER A 347 11.98 35.29 14.41
N ASN A 348 11.87 36.42 15.09
CA ASN A 348 11.89 37.73 14.45
C ASN A 348 12.83 38.61 15.25
N GLY A 349 14.03 38.77 14.73
CA GLY A 349 14.92 39.84 15.15
C GLY A 349 14.24 41.16 14.84
N ASN A 350 14.21 42.05 15.82
CA ASN A 350 14.04 43.46 15.56
C ASN A 350 15.02 44.25 16.41
N ILE A 351 15.94 44.88 15.68
CA ILE A 351 16.98 45.80 16.13
C ILE A 351 16.29 47.04 16.69
N ASN A 352 16.62 47.43 17.92
CA ASN A 352 16.18 48.70 18.51
C ASN A 352 17.40 49.64 18.67
N PRO A 353 17.39 50.86 18.11
CA PRO A 353 18.53 51.77 18.20
C PRO A 353 18.49 52.67 19.45
N LYS A 354 19.65 52.75 20.11
CA LYS A 354 20.24 53.85 20.90
C LYS A 354 19.33 54.98 21.41
N LYS A 355 19.44 55.24 22.73
CA LYS A 355 19.68 56.55 23.41
C LYS A 355 20.13 56.24 24.85
N ARG A 356 21.42 56.29 25.23
CA ARG A 356 22.31 57.42 25.64
C ARG A 356 21.85 58.20 26.89
N GLN A 357 22.80 58.32 27.84
CA GLN A 357 22.91 59.21 29.02
C GLN A 357 22.17 58.71 30.28
N GLN A 358 22.73 58.71 31.50
CA GLN A 358 23.77 59.53 32.13
C GLN A 358 24.23 58.89 33.47
N ALA A 359 25.42 59.31 33.94
CA ALA A 359 26.10 59.04 35.22
C ALA A 359 26.86 57.71 35.36
#